data_AF-A0A1Q7PM99-F1
#
_entry.id   AF-A0A1Q7PM99-F1
#
_cell.length_a   1.000
_cell.length_b   1.000
_cell.length_c   1.000
_cell.angle_alpha   90.00
_cell.angle_beta   90.00
_cell.angle_gamma   90.00
#
_symmetry.space_group_name_H-M   'P 1'
#
loop_
_entity.id
_entity.type
_entity.pdbx_description
1 polymer ?
#
loop_
_entity_poly.entity_id
_entity_poly.type
_entity_poly.pdbx_seq_one_letter_code
_entity_poly.pdbx_strand_id
1 'polypeptide(L)'
;MKSIVIIFSILVVGIIWAQAFGEESAAKDTSLNHPGIKWSWQIKADNYTFIVGTTSNYDMKNVTLDKDNKELILTGASPHAGNIAEIEIPHDLIGGDLTIFQNSKQTLPLIINSGNTSLVVLKFNETGNTTTNIIGTTYLPEFAGIAPLIMIVSFVIVFLTLRMPKF
;
A
#
# COMPACT_ATOMS: atom_id res chain seq x y z
N MET A 1 13.24 72.77 -6.94
CA MET A 1 13.59 71.42 -6.41
C MET A 1 13.04 71.22 -5.00
N LYS A 2 11.71 71.06 -4.81
CA LYS A 2 11.12 70.69 -3.50
C LYS A 2 9.85 69.83 -3.59
N SER A 3 9.26 69.62 -4.78
CA SER A 3 7.95 68.97 -4.90
C SER A 3 7.97 67.49 -5.35
N ILE A 4 9.12 66.95 -5.74
CA ILE A 4 9.23 65.57 -6.26
C ILE A 4 9.58 64.53 -5.17
N VAL A 5 10.06 64.97 -4.01
CA VAL A 5 10.47 64.05 -2.93
C VAL A 5 9.27 63.58 -2.08
N ILE A 6 8.13 64.29 -2.12
CA ILE A 6 6.99 63.97 -1.25
C ILE A 6 6.13 62.82 -1.81
N ILE A 7 6.08 62.63 -3.13
CA ILE A 7 5.21 61.61 -3.76
C ILE A 7 5.76 60.19 -3.55
N PHE A 8 7.08 60.02 -3.47
CA PHE A 8 7.69 58.69 -3.24
C PHE A 8 7.58 58.23 -1.77
N SER A 9 7.44 59.15 -0.82
CA SER A 9 7.34 58.80 0.61
C SER A 9 5.95 58.28 1.00
N ILE A 10 4.91 58.60 0.23
CA ILE A 10 3.54 58.15 0.53
C ILE A 10 3.29 56.74 -0.03
N LEU A 11 3.98 56.34 -1.10
CA LEU A 11 3.77 55.05 -1.74
C LEU A 11 4.43 53.88 -0.98
N VAL A 12 5.47 54.15 -0.18
CA VAL A 12 6.16 53.12 0.61
C VAL A 12 5.48 52.85 1.96
N VAL A 13 4.74 53.81 2.52
CA VAL A 13 4.05 53.65 3.82
C VAL A 13 2.71 52.91 3.70
N GLY A 14 2.12 52.84 2.50
CA GLY A 14 0.89 52.08 2.25
C GLY A 14 1.04 50.55 2.24
N ILE A 15 2.26 50.04 2.16
CA ILE A 15 2.52 48.58 2.01
C ILE A 15 2.65 47.87 3.37
N ILE A 16 2.79 48.61 4.48
CA ILE A 16 2.96 48.02 5.82
C ILE A 16 1.66 47.84 6.63
N TRP A 17 0.50 48.25 6.09
CA TRP A 17 -0.81 48.06 6.75
C TRP A 17 -1.81 47.23 5.96
N ALA A 18 -1.41 46.70 4.79
CA ALA A 18 -2.12 45.57 4.23
C ALA A 18 -1.83 44.37 5.12
N GLN A 19 -2.65 44.20 6.17
CA GLN A 19 -2.91 42.87 6.68
C GLN A 19 -3.22 42.05 5.43
N ALA A 20 -2.40 41.05 5.14
CA ALA A 20 -2.74 40.06 4.14
C ALA A 20 -4.03 39.41 4.65
N PHE A 21 -5.16 39.98 4.26
CA PHE A 21 -6.47 39.38 4.41
C PHE A 21 -6.46 38.24 3.39
N GLY A 22 -5.83 37.14 3.79
CA GLY A 22 -6.28 35.84 3.34
C GLY A 22 -7.73 35.78 3.76
N GLU A 23 -8.63 35.84 2.79
CA GLU A 23 -10.02 35.50 3.01
C GLU A 23 -10.01 34.08 3.59
N GLU A 24 -10.15 33.99 4.92
CA GLU A 24 -10.46 32.75 5.59
C GLU A 24 -11.88 32.41 5.12
N SER A 25 -11.96 31.68 4.01
CA SER A 25 -13.16 30.94 3.67
C SER A 25 -13.60 30.23 4.93
N ALA A 26 -14.73 30.67 5.49
CA ALA A 26 -15.31 30.15 6.73
C ALA A 26 -15.02 28.66 6.81
N ALA A 27 -14.18 28.27 7.77
CA ALA A 27 -13.61 26.94 7.86
C ALA A 27 -14.70 25.90 7.64
N LYS A 28 -14.74 25.34 6.42
CA LYS A 28 -15.46 24.13 6.13
C LYS A 28 -14.75 23.10 6.98
N ASP A 29 -15.35 22.76 8.12
CA ASP A 29 -14.92 21.73 9.08
C ASP A 29 -13.59 21.08 8.67
N THR A 30 -12.48 21.71 9.08
CA THR A 30 -11.12 21.22 8.82
C THR A 30 -10.72 20.18 9.85
N SER A 31 -11.67 19.47 10.46
CA SER A 31 -11.32 18.14 10.91
C SER A 31 -10.81 17.42 9.66
N LEU A 32 -9.57 16.89 9.70
CA LEU A 32 -9.25 15.77 8.84
C LEU A 32 -10.21 14.68 9.28
N ASN A 33 -11.43 14.70 8.72
CA ASN A 33 -12.41 13.67 8.91
C ASN A 33 -11.78 12.46 8.22
N HIS A 34 -11.07 11.67 9.04
CA HIS A 34 -10.47 10.40 8.72
C HIS A 34 -9.14 10.51 7.93
N PRO A 35 -8.03 10.95 8.57
CA PRO A 35 -6.71 10.95 7.94
C PRO A 35 -6.33 9.54 7.49
N GLY A 36 -5.55 9.42 6.42
CA GLY A 36 -4.97 8.15 6.02
C GLY A 36 -4.01 7.63 7.10
N ILE A 37 -4.33 6.48 7.68
CA ILE A 37 -3.48 5.79 8.65
C ILE A 37 -2.69 4.72 7.90
N LYS A 38 -1.38 4.65 8.13
CA LYS A 38 -0.48 3.68 7.50
C LYS A 38 -0.07 2.58 8.48
N TRP A 39 -0.12 1.33 8.04
CA TRP A 39 0.36 0.16 8.76
C TRP A 39 1.30 -0.69 7.91
N SER A 40 2.10 -1.51 8.58
CA SER A 40 2.99 -2.49 7.97
C SER A 40 2.79 -3.83 8.67
N TRP A 41 2.23 -4.79 7.96
CA TRP A 41 1.82 -6.09 8.48
C TRP A 41 2.88 -7.14 8.15
N GLN A 42 3.42 -7.80 9.17
CA GLN A 42 4.33 -8.92 8.98
C GLN A 42 3.54 -10.20 8.71
N ILE A 43 3.62 -10.71 7.49
CA ILE A 43 2.93 -11.91 7.04
C ILE A 43 3.93 -13.05 6.97
N LYS A 44 3.72 -14.09 7.79
CA LYS A 44 4.54 -15.30 7.75
C LYS A 44 3.97 -16.26 6.70
N ALA A 45 4.81 -16.68 5.77
CA ALA A 45 4.49 -17.60 4.69
C ALA A 45 5.62 -18.64 4.62
N ASP A 46 5.35 -19.83 5.15
CA ASP A 46 6.34 -20.91 5.34
C ASP A 46 7.61 -20.40 6.04
N ASN A 47 8.76 -20.42 5.36
CA ASN A 47 10.05 -19.96 5.90
C ASN A 47 10.35 -18.48 5.63
N TYR A 48 9.40 -17.75 5.04
CA TYR A 48 9.55 -16.35 4.64
C TYR A 48 8.66 -15.45 5.49
N THR A 49 9.10 -14.19 5.62
CA THR A 49 8.29 -13.12 6.22
C THR A 49 8.21 -11.98 5.22
N PHE A 50 6.99 -11.59 4.88
CA PHE A 50 6.68 -10.51 3.96
C PHE A 50 6.09 -9.33 4.72
N ILE A 51 6.22 -8.14 4.13
CA ILE A 51 5.56 -6.94 4.62
C ILE A 51 4.45 -6.58 3.65
N VAL A 52 3.21 -6.57 4.15
CA VAL A 52 2.07 -5.99 3.43
C VAL A 52 1.85 -4.58 3.98
N GLY A 53 1.90 -3.59 3.09
CA GLY A 53 1.64 -2.19 3.45
C GLY A 53 0.16 -1.87 3.28
N THR A 54 -0.44 -1.14 4.23
CA THR A 54 -1.80 -0.62 4.05
C THR A 54 -1.87 0.84 4.45
N THR A 55 -2.57 1.65 3.66
CA THR A 55 -2.98 3.01 4.03
C THR A 55 -4.50 3.10 3.90
N SER A 56 -5.22 3.47 4.96
CA SER A 56 -6.68 3.62 4.88
C SER A 56 -7.21 4.77 5.72
N ASN A 57 -8.35 5.32 5.31
CA ASN A 57 -9.09 6.30 6.10
C ASN A 57 -10.03 5.65 7.13
N TYR A 58 -9.88 4.35 7.41
CA TYR A 58 -10.59 3.64 8.46
C TYR A 58 -9.63 2.76 9.23
N ASP A 59 -10.08 2.23 10.37
CA ASP A 59 -9.26 1.45 11.29
C ASP A 59 -9.09 0.02 10.78
N MET A 60 -7.95 -0.26 10.16
CA MET A 60 -7.54 -1.60 9.75
C MET A 60 -7.02 -2.37 10.98
N LYS A 61 -7.63 -3.51 11.27
CA LYS A 61 -7.38 -4.29 12.50
C LYS A 61 -6.39 -5.41 12.32
N ASN A 62 -6.48 -6.13 11.20
CA ASN A 62 -5.65 -7.32 11.00
C ASN A 62 -5.51 -7.64 9.52
N VAL A 63 -4.38 -8.29 9.17
CA VAL A 63 -4.12 -8.86 7.86
C VAL A 63 -3.58 -10.28 8.05
N THR A 64 -4.29 -11.26 7.51
CA THR A 64 -3.93 -12.67 7.60
C THR A 64 -3.82 -13.30 6.22
N LEU A 65 -2.99 -14.34 6.12
CA LEU A 65 -2.81 -15.12 4.91
C LEU A 65 -3.47 -16.49 5.06
N ASP A 66 -4.36 -16.82 4.12
CA ASP A 66 -4.76 -18.19 3.83
C ASP A 66 -3.94 -18.68 2.63
N LYS A 67 -2.95 -19.52 2.93
CA LYS A 67 -2.02 -20.05 1.93
C LYS A 67 -2.66 -21.04 0.97
N ASP A 68 -3.67 -21.78 1.42
CA ASP A 68 -4.29 -22.84 0.62
C ASP A 68 -5.16 -22.22 -0.48
N ASN A 69 -5.78 -21.07 -0.16
CA ASN A 69 -6.58 -20.28 -1.10
C ASN A 69 -5.81 -19.13 -1.76
N LYS A 70 -4.52 -18.95 -1.45
CA LYS A 70 -3.66 -17.86 -1.98
C LYS A 70 -4.26 -16.48 -1.70
N GLU A 71 -4.76 -16.31 -0.49
CA GLU A 71 -5.67 -15.23 -0.13
C GLU A 71 -5.12 -14.40 1.03
N LEU A 72 -5.10 -13.08 0.86
CA LEU A 72 -4.94 -12.12 1.94
C LEU A 72 -6.31 -11.64 2.42
N ILE A 73 -6.54 -11.78 3.71
CA ILE A 73 -7.78 -11.39 4.38
C ILE A 73 -7.46 -10.21 5.29
N LEU A 74 -7.99 -9.04 4.93
CA LEU A 74 -7.87 -7.82 5.70
C LEU A 74 -9.19 -7.57 6.44
N THR A 75 -9.10 -7.29 7.73
CA THR A 75 -10.27 -6.95 8.56
C THR A 75 -10.10 -5.58 9.17
N GLY A 76 -11.19 -4.84 9.27
CA GLY A 76 -11.21 -3.50 9.84
C GLY A 76 -12.59 -3.12 10.37
N ALA A 77 -12.68 -1.88 10.86
CA ALA A 77 -13.94 -1.26 11.21
C ALA A 77 -13.95 0.21 10.79
N SER A 78 -15.07 0.68 10.23
CA SER A 78 -15.25 2.08 9.88
C SER A 78 -16.51 2.66 10.51
N PRO A 79 -16.43 3.83 11.19
CA PRO A 79 -17.60 4.53 11.68
C PRO A 79 -18.31 5.37 10.60
N HIS A 80 -17.80 5.41 9.37
CA HIS A 80 -18.33 6.24 8.28
C HIS A 80 -18.35 5.52 6.92
N ALA A 81 -19.12 6.07 5.98
CA ALA A 81 -19.08 5.68 4.57
C ALA A 81 -17.93 6.40 3.83
N GLY A 82 -17.70 6.10 2.55
CA GLY A 82 -16.63 6.72 1.76
C GLY A 82 -15.23 6.23 2.14
N ASN A 83 -15.11 4.93 2.41
CA ASN A 83 -13.87 4.30 2.81
C ASN A 83 -12.94 4.11 1.61
N ILE A 84 -11.64 4.30 1.85
CA ILE A 84 -10.57 4.12 0.89
C ILE A 84 -9.47 3.31 1.58
N ALA A 85 -8.96 2.30 0.88
CA ALA A 85 -7.77 1.56 1.27
C ALA A 85 -6.81 1.45 0.09
N GLU A 86 -5.54 1.70 0.36
CA GLU A 86 -4.40 1.39 -0.49
C GLU A 86 -3.67 0.21 0.14
N ILE A 87 -3.43 -0.84 -0.63
CA ILE A 87 -2.86 -2.10 -0.14
C ILE A 87 -1.70 -2.47 -1.04
N GLU A 88 -0.48 -2.47 -0.49
CA GLU A 88 0.76 -2.82 -1.17
C GLU A 88 1.10 -4.28 -0.85
N ILE A 89 1.08 -5.13 -1.89
CA ILE A 89 1.22 -6.58 -1.77
C ILE A 89 2.47 -7.04 -2.53
N PRO A 90 3.42 -7.72 -1.89
CA PRO A 90 4.55 -8.34 -2.59
C PRO A 90 4.08 -9.44 -3.54
N HIS A 91 4.55 -9.41 -4.79
CA HIS A 91 4.23 -10.45 -5.81
C HIS A 91 4.71 -11.84 -5.39
N ASP A 92 5.80 -11.88 -4.63
CA ASP A 92 6.37 -13.12 -4.09
C ASP A 92 5.54 -13.69 -2.94
N LEU A 93 4.58 -12.94 -2.37
CA LEU A 93 3.65 -13.45 -1.34
C LEU A 93 2.42 -14.05 -2.02
N ILE A 94 1.62 -13.19 -2.67
CA ILE A 94 0.53 -13.57 -3.58
C ILE A 94 0.63 -12.70 -4.82
N GLY A 95 0.38 -13.26 -6.00
CA GLY A 95 0.64 -12.57 -7.25
C GLY A 95 -0.23 -13.04 -8.42
N GLY A 96 0.21 -12.66 -9.62
CA GLY A 96 -0.54 -12.85 -10.85
C GLY A 96 -1.78 -11.97 -10.90
N ASP A 97 -2.89 -12.52 -11.39
CA ASP A 97 -4.16 -11.80 -11.42
C ASP A 97 -4.77 -11.78 -10.02
N LEU A 98 -5.15 -10.60 -9.55
CA LEU A 98 -5.77 -10.43 -8.23
C LEU A 98 -7.28 -10.29 -8.38
N THR A 99 -8.01 -11.10 -7.63
CA THR A 99 -9.47 -11.00 -7.48
C THR A 99 -9.80 -10.47 -6.08
N ILE A 100 -10.61 -9.41 -6.02
CA ILE A 100 -10.88 -8.70 -4.77
C ILE A 100 -12.36 -8.78 -4.42
N PHE A 101 -12.66 -9.17 -3.18
CA PHE A 101 -13.98 -9.10 -2.59
C PHE A 101 -13.98 -8.12 -1.42
N GLN A 102 -15.05 -7.34 -1.32
CA GLN A 102 -15.34 -6.47 -0.20
C GLN A 102 -16.64 -6.97 0.41
N ASN A 103 -16.60 -7.40 1.68
CA ASN A 103 -17.74 -8.00 2.39
C ASN A 103 -18.45 -9.07 1.55
N SER A 104 -17.67 -10.04 1.05
CA SER A 104 -18.12 -11.16 0.21
C SER A 104 -18.69 -10.77 -1.17
N LYS A 105 -18.68 -9.49 -1.54
CA LYS A 105 -19.06 -9.03 -2.88
C LYS A 105 -17.82 -8.73 -3.71
N GLN A 106 -17.73 -9.32 -4.89
CA GLN A 106 -16.63 -9.03 -5.80
C GLN A 106 -16.63 -7.56 -6.23
N THR A 107 -15.45 -6.96 -6.28
CA THR A 107 -15.25 -5.57 -6.69
C THR A 107 -14.16 -5.49 -7.76
N LEU A 108 -14.12 -4.37 -8.48
CA LEU A 108 -13.11 -4.07 -9.49
C LEU A 108 -12.29 -2.86 -9.01
N PRO A 109 -11.34 -3.04 -8.10
CA PRO A 109 -10.48 -1.96 -7.64
C PRO A 109 -9.47 -1.56 -8.74
N LEU A 110 -8.81 -0.42 -8.54
CA LEU A 110 -7.66 -0.06 -9.37
C LEU A 110 -6.45 -0.86 -8.87
N ILE A 111 -5.79 -1.57 -9.79
CA ILE A 111 -4.59 -2.37 -9.49
C ILE A 111 -3.44 -1.82 -10.32
N ILE A 112 -2.37 -1.42 -9.64
CA ILE A 112 -1.15 -0.89 -10.25
C ILE A 112 -0.01 -1.82 -9.88
N ASN A 113 0.56 -2.49 -10.88
CA ASN A 113 1.76 -3.31 -10.70
C ASN A 113 3.00 -2.45 -10.90
N SER A 114 3.89 -2.43 -9.90
CA SER A 114 5.14 -1.68 -9.95
C SER A 114 6.25 -2.45 -9.25
N GLY A 115 7.34 -2.72 -9.98
CA GLY A 115 8.42 -3.57 -9.48
C GLY A 115 7.90 -4.94 -9.04
N ASN A 116 8.21 -5.31 -7.79
CA ASN A 116 7.84 -6.60 -7.19
C ASN A 116 6.59 -6.50 -6.30
N THR A 117 5.75 -5.47 -6.52
CA THR A 117 4.57 -5.21 -5.70
C THR A 117 3.35 -4.84 -6.53
N SER A 118 2.17 -5.22 -6.05
CA SER A 118 0.88 -4.77 -6.54
C SER A 118 0.28 -3.78 -5.54
N LEU A 119 -0.05 -2.57 -6.02
CA LEU A 119 -0.84 -1.60 -5.28
C LEU A 119 -2.32 -1.77 -5.65
N VAL A 120 -3.13 -2.17 -4.69
CA VAL A 120 -4.59 -2.26 -4.81
C VAL A 120 -5.22 -1.02 -4.15
N VAL A 121 -5.96 -0.24 -4.93
CA VAL A 121 -6.71 0.93 -4.44
C VAL A 121 -8.20 0.59 -4.45
N LEU A 122 -8.74 0.39 -3.25
CA LEU A 122 -10.11 -0.01 -3.00
C LEU A 122 -10.95 1.16 -2.46
N LYS A 123 -12.18 1.28 -2.95
CA LYS A 123 -13.16 2.25 -2.45
C LYS A 123 -14.48 1.55 -2.16
N PHE A 124 -15.09 1.83 -1.01
CA PHE A 124 -16.38 1.24 -0.62
C PHE A 124 -17.18 2.16 0.32
N ASN A 125 -18.51 2.00 0.33
CA ASN A 125 -19.46 2.88 1.04
C ASN A 125 -20.25 2.11 2.11
N GLU A 126 -19.54 1.47 3.03
CA GLU A 126 -20.16 0.66 4.09
C GLU A 126 -19.61 1.07 5.46
N THR A 127 -20.42 0.92 6.51
CA THR A 127 -20.06 1.23 7.89
C THR A 127 -20.01 -0.06 8.71
N GLY A 128 -19.34 0.00 9.87
CA GLY A 128 -19.17 -1.15 10.76
C GLY A 128 -17.95 -2.00 10.37
N ASN A 129 -18.02 -3.28 10.72
CA ASN A 129 -16.94 -4.23 10.42
C ASN A 129 -16.84 -4.48 8.92
N THR A 130 -15.62 -4.53 8.44
CA THR A 130 -15.31 -4.71 7.02
C THR A 130 -14.28 -5.81 6.85
N THR A 131 -14.49 -6.65 5.84
CA THR A 131 -13.54 -7.67 5.41
C THR A 131 -13.24 -7.47 3.94
N THR A 132 -11.97 -7.33 3.61
CA THR A 132 -11.47 -7.34 2.24
C THR A 132 -10.69 -8.62 2.00
N ASN A 133 -11.07 -9.37 0.98
CA ASN A 133 -10.41 -10.59 0.56
C ASN A 133 -9.68 -10.32 -0.76
N ILE A 134 -8.39 -10.64 -0.85
CA ILE A 134 -7.57 -10.46 -2.04
C ILE A 134 -6.96 -11.81 -2.40
N ILE A 135 -7.40 -12.38 -3.51
CA ILE A 135 -7.03 -13.72 -3.96
C ILE A 135 -6.10 -13.58 -5.17
N GLY A 136 -4.88 -14.12 -5.05
CA GLY A 136 -3.94 -14.20 -6.17
C GLY A 136 -4.07 -15.51 -6.95
N THR A 137 -3.56 -15.53 -8.19
CA THR A 137 -3.42 -16.79 -8.94
C THR A 137 -2.18 -17.57 -8.51
N THR A 138 -1.17 -16.90 -7.96
CA THR A 138 0.07 -17.50 -7.44
C THR A 138 0.24 -17.23 -5.95
N TYR A 139 0.92 -18.15 -5.26
CA TYR A 139 1.35 -18.04 -3.86
C TYR A 139 2.78 -18.58 -3.77
N LEU A 140 3.71 -17.75 -3.28
CA LEU A 140 5.15 -17.97 -3.36
C LEU A 140 5.65 -18.29 -4.78
N PRO A 141 6.94 -18.12 -5.06
CA PRO A 141 7.54 -18.76 -6.23
C PRO A 141 7.36 -20.28 -6.11
N GLU A 142 6.90 -20.95 -7.17
CA GLU A 142 6.61 -22.40 -7.18
C GLU A 142 7.79 -23.27 -6.72
N PHE A 143 9.02 -22.75 -6.81
CA PHE A 143 10.24 -23.42 -6.40
C PHE A 143 10.86 -22.89 -5.09
N ALA A 144 10.25 -21.95 -4.38
CA ALA A 144 10.85 -21.32 -3.20
C ALA A 144 11.32 -22.36 -2.15
N GLY A 145 10.50 -23.40 -1.89
CA GLY A 145 10.86 -24.47 -0.96
C GLY A 145 11.83 -25.53 -1.50
N ILE A 146 11.88 -25.73 -2.83
CA ILE A 146 12.58 -26.87 -3.46
C ILE A 146 13.89 -26.45 -4.14
N ALA A 147 14.01 -25.18 -4.52
CA ALA A 147 15.18 -24.63 -5.21
C ALA A 147 16.50 -24.86 -4.46
N PRO A 148 16.57 -24.68 -3.12
CA PRO A 148 17.80 -25.00 -2.37
C PRO A 148 18.16 -26.48 -2.48
N LEU A 149 17.15 -27.36 -2.47
CA LEU A 149 17.34 -28.81 -2.52
C LEU A 149 17.85 -29.26 -3.90
N ILE A 150 17.23 -28.74 -4.97
CA ILE A 150 17.66 -28.98 -6.35
C ILE A 150 19.10 -28.47 -6.56
N MET A 151 19.42 -27.28 -6.04
CA MET A 151 20.76 -26.71 -6.11
C MET A 151 21.80 -27.63 -5.44
N ILE A 152 21.53 -28.12 -4.23
CA ILE A 152 22.44 -29.04 -3.51
C ILE A 152 22.64 -30.33 -4.31
N VAL A 153 21.56 -30.94 -4.81
CA VAL A 153 21.64 -32.18 -5.61
C VAL A 153 22.48 -31.95 -6.88
N SER A 154 22.27 -30.83 -7.57
CA SER A 154 23.07 -30.46 -8.74
C SER A 154 24.56 -30.30 -8.39
N PHE A 155 24.88 -29.62 -7.28
CA PHE A 155 26.27 -29.49 -6.80
C PHE A 155 26.90 -30.84 -6.49
N VAL A 156 26.17 -31.75 -5.82
CA VAL A 156 26.67 -33.09 -5.50
C VAL A 156 26.96 -33.89 -6.77
N ILE A 157 26.07 -33.86 -7.76
CA ILE A 157 26.27 -34.54 -9.05
C ILE A 157 27.51 -34.01 -9.77
N VAL A 158 27.66 -32.69 -9.88
CA VAL A 158 28.83 -32.05 -10.52
C VAL A 158 30.12 -32.42 -9.79
N PHE A 159 30.10 -32.43 -8.45
CA PHE A 159 31.26 -32.81 -7.67
C PHE A 159 31.65 -34.28 -7.87
N LEU A 160 30.67 -35.18 -7.97
CA LEU A 160 30.90 -36.60 -8.23
C LEU A 160 31.47 -36.83 -9.64
N THR A 161 30.95 -36.16 -10.67
CA THR A 161 31.45 -36.31 -12.04
C THR A 161 32.86 -35.73 -12.23
N LEU A 162 33.21 -34.65 -11.51
CA LEU A 162 34.59 -34.13 -11.49
C LEU A 162 35.60 -35.07 -10.84
N ARG A 163 35.16 -35.93 -9.91
CA ARG A 163 36.02 -36.91 -9.24
C ARG A 163 36.13 -38.24 -9.98
N MET A 164 35.33 -38.49 -11.01
CA MET A 164 35.48 -39.70 -11.81
C MET A 164 36.70 -39.58 -12.72
N PRO A 165 37.69 -40.48 -12.63
CA PRO A 165 38.79 -40.51 -13.58
C PRO A 165 38.20 -40.73 -14.98
N LYS A 166 38.62 -39.90 -15.95
CA LYS A 166 38.26 -40.10 -17.35
C LYS A 166 38.82 -41.46 -17.77
N PHE A 167 37.93 -42.42 -18.06
CA PHE A 167 38.26 -43.67 -18.73
C PHE A 167 38.52 -43.40 -20.22
#